data_AF-A0A7Y4ZUW1-F1
#
_entry.id   AF-A0A7Y4ZUW1-F1
#
_cell.length_a   1.000
_cell.length_b   1.000
_cell.length_c   1.000
_cell.angle_alpha   90.00
_cell.angle_beta   90.00
_cell.angle_gamma   90.00
#
_symmetry.space_group_name_H-M   'P 1'
#
loop_
_entity.id
_entity.type
_entity.pdbx_description
1 polymer ?
#
loop_
_entity_poly.entity_id
_entity_poly.type
_entity_poly.pdbx_seq_one_letter_code
_entity_poly.pdbx_strand_id
1 'polypeptide(L)' 'MRTTRIGALDPRKRLFVYRRKGMPCLTCGAAIAMRRQGEQQRSTYYCPTCQGVTP' A
#
# COMPACT_ATOMS: atom_id res chain seq x y z
N MET A 1 -5.10 7.56 17.17
CA MET A 1 -4.32 6.31 17.31
C MET A 1 -3.99 5.79 15.90
N ARG A 2 -2.74 5.94 15.43
CA ARG A 2 -2.31 5.42 14.12
C ARG A 2 -1.79 3.99 14.32
N THR A 3 -2.68 3.02 14.18
CA THR A 3 -2.30 1.60 14.30
C THR A 3 -1.67 1.15 12.99
N THR A 4 -0.35 1.12 12.92
CA THR A 4 0.34 0.38 11.86
C THR A 4 -0.03 -1.09 12.07
N ARG A 5 -0.91 -1.66 11.24
CA ARG A 5 -1.24 -3.09 11.29
C ARG A 5 0.07 -3.86 11.16
N ILE A 6 0.50 -4.49 12.24
CA ILE A 6 1.64 -5.41 12.28
C ILE A 6 1.17 -6.67 11.55
N GLY A 7 1.14 -6.63 10.23
CA GLY A 7 1.10 -7.85 9.47
C GLY A 7 2.53 -8.28 9.15
N ALA A 8 2.72 -9.59 9.04
CA ALA A 8 3.96 -10.28 8.67
C ALA A 8 5.04 -10.34 9.76
N LEU A 9 5.16 -11.54 10.32
CA LEU A 9 6.20 -12.11 11.19
C LEU A 9 7.62 -12.13 10.56
N ASP A 10 7.95 -11.19 9.68
CA ASP A 10 9.21 -11.19 8.93
C ASP A 10 9.75 -9.75 8.82
N PRO A 11 10.90 -9.43 9.45
CA PRO A 11 11.45 -8.07 9.48
C PRO A 11 11.70 -7.47 8.10
N ARG A 12 11.91 -8.33 7.08
CA ARG A 12 12.17 -7.91 5.69
C ARG A 12 10.90 -7.80 4.83
N LYS A 13 9.76 -8.33 5.28
CA LYS A 13 8.45 -8.25 4.56
C LYS A 13 7.44 -7.30 5.22
N ARG A 14 7.89 -6.40 6.10
CA ARG A 14 7.04 -5.43 6.82
C ARG A 14 6.25 -4.46 5.92
N LEU A 15 6.57 -4.38 4.63
CA LEU A 15 5.95 -3.43 3.71
C LEU A 15 4.82 -4.08 2.91
N PHE A 16 3.58 -3.81 3.34
CA PHE A 16 2.36 -4.29 2.68
C PHE A 16 2.15 -3.68 1.30
N VAL A 17 2.41 -2.38 1.15
CA VAL A 17 2.06 -1.59 -0.04
C VAL A 17 3.25 -0.85 -0.66
N TYR A 18 4.23 -0.45 0.14
CA TYR A 18 5.30 0.45 -0.31
C TYR A 18 6.18 -0.18 -1.39
N ARG A 19 6.40 0.55 -2.51
CA ARG A 19 7.15 0.10 -3.70
C ARG A 19 6.64 -1.18 -4.36
N ARG A 20 5.39 -1.56 -4.09
CA ARG A 20 4.75 -2.76 -4.64
C ARG A 20 3.70 -2.44 -5.70
N LYS A 21 3.80 -1.28 -6.38
CA LYS A 21 2.86 -0.89 -7.45
C LYS A 21 2.75 -2.03 -8.49
N GLY A 22 1.53 -2.45 -8.78
CA GLY A 22 1.24 -3.54 -9.73
C GLY A 22 1.40 -4.96 -9.15
N MET A 23 1.95 -5.12 -7.95
CA MET A 23 1.96 -6.41 -7.26
C MET A 23 0.62 -6.67 -6.57
N PRO A 24 0.26 -7.95 -6.37
CA PRO A 24 -0.93 -8.31 -5.60
C PRO A 24 -0.77 -7.89 -4.13
N CYS A 25 -1.84 -7.36 -3.55
CA CYS A 25 -1.96 -7.05 -2.15
C CYS A 25 -1.87 -8.33 -1.31
N LEU A 26 -1.11 -8.29 -0.21
CA LEU A 26 -0.94 -9.44 0.70
C LEU A 26 -2.23 -9.83 1.45
N THR A 27 -3.26 -8.99 1.43
CA THR A 27 -4.52 -9.24 2.15
C THR A 27 -5.64 -9.67 1.22
N CYS A 28 -5.85 -8.97 0.11
CA CYS A 28 -6.99 -9.21 -0.80
C CYS A 28 -6.58 -9.65 -2.22
N GLY A 29 -5.28 -9.71 -2.53
CA GLY A 29 -4.79 -10.05 -3.87
C GLY A 29 -4.92 -8.95 -4.93
N ALA A 30 -5.67 -7.87 -4.69
CA ALA A 30 -5.82 -6.79 -5.66
C ALA A 30 -4.51 -6.06 -5.95
N ALA A 31 -4.34 -5.54 -7.17
CA ALA A 31 -3.15 -4.80 -7.56
C ALA A 31 -2.98 -3.53 -6.70
N ILE A 32 -1.78 -3.33 -6.15
CA ILE A 32 -1.45 -2.12 -5.41
C ILE A 32 -1.32 -0.95 -6.38
N ALA A 33 -2.03 0.13 -6.08
CA ALA A 33 -2.00 1.38 -6.81
C ALA A 33 -0.93 2.32 -6.24
N MET A 34 -0.51 3.27 -7.09
CA MET A 34 0.39 4.34 -6.69
C MET A 34 -0.11 5.64 -7.30
N ARG A 35 -0.35 6.65 -6.47
CA ARG A 35 -0.62 8.02 -6.90
C ARG A 35 0.56 8.91 -6.56
N ARG A 36 0.80 9.91 -7.40
CA ARG A 36 1.64 11.05 -7.06
C ARG A 36 0.72 12.18 -6.59
N GLN A 37 0.98 12.72 -5.40
CA GLN A 37 0.16 13.77 -4.80
C GLN A 37 0.95 15.08 -4.68
N GLY A 38 0.28 16.18 -5.03
CA GLY A 38 0.80 17.55 -4.94
C GLY A 38 1.85 17.90 -6.00
N GLU A 39 2.25 19.18 -6.00
CA GLU A 39 3.30 19.71 -6.89
C GLU A 39 4.64 19.01 -6.70
N GLN A 40 4.91 18.55 -5.47
CA GLN A 40 6.12 17.80 -5.11
C GLN A 40 6.11 16.33 -5.56
N GLN A 41 5.07 15.87 -6.28
CA GLN A 41 4.98 14.53 -6.85
C GLN A 41 5.22 13.39 -5.83
N ARG A 42 4.78 13.57 -4.58
CA ARG A 42 4.98 12.58 -3.52
C ARG A 42 4.29 11.27 -3.88
N SER A 43 5.08 10.21 -3.91
CA SER A 43 4.62 8.88 -4.30
C SER A 43 3.94 8.16 -3.14
N THR A 44 2.62 8.00 -3.23
CA THR A 44 1.80 7.29 -2.24
C THR A 44 1.37 5.94 -2.80
N TYR A 45 1.68 4.86 -2.08
CA TYR A 45 1.31 3.49 -2.45
C TYR A 45 0.15 3.01 -1.58
N TYR A 46 -0.89 2.46 -2.18
CA TYR A 46 -2.09 2.02 -1.47
C TYR A 46 -2.80 0.89 -2.21
N CYS A 47 -3.62 0.13 -1.48
CA CYS A 47 -4.50 -0.87 -2.07
C CYS A 47 -5.92 -0.27 -2.17
N PRO A 48 -6.47 -0.08 -3.38
CA PRO A 48 -7.75 0.61 -3.56
C PRO A 48 -8.92 -0.16 -2.94
N THR A 49 -8.88 -1.50 -2.97
CA THR A 49 -9.92 -2.36 -2.37
C THR A 49 -9.85 -2.37 -0.85
N CYS A 50 -8.67 -2.58 -0.25
CA CYS A 50 -8.54 -2.61 1.22
C CYS A 50 -8.67 -1.24 1.88
N GLN A 51 -8.31 -0.16 1.19
CA GLN A 51 -8.43 1.20 1.73
C GLN A 51 -9.72 1.90 1.29
N GLY A 52 -10.52 1.30 0.42
CA GLY A 52 -11.74 1.93 -0.13
C GLY A 52 -11.45 3.21 -0.91
N VAL A 53 -10.23 3.34 -1.47
CA VAL A 53 -9.80 4.53 -2.19
C VAL A 53 -9.99 4.27 -3.67
N THR A 54 -10.96 4.94 -4.27
CA THR A 54 -11.15 4.95 -5.71
C THR A 54 -9.94 5.64 -6.36
N PRO A 55 -9.29 5.01 -7.36
CA PRO A 55 -8.03 5.49 -7.93
C PRO A 55 -8.08 6.85 -8.62
#